data_AF-F8GK32-F1
#
_entry.id   AF-F8GK32-F1
#
_cell.length_a   1.000
_cell.length_b   1.000
_cell.length_c   1.000
_cell.angle_alpha   90.00
_cell.angle_beta   90.00
_cell.angle_gamma   90.00
#
_symmetry.space_group_name_H-M   'P 1'
#
loop_
_entity.id
_entity.type
_entity.pdbx_description
1 polymer ?
#
loop_
_entity_poly.entity_id
_entity_poly.type
_entity_poly.pdbx_seq_one_letter_code
_entity_poly.pdbx_strand_id
1 'polypeptide(L)'
;MKKITDTLDVFFKGKEQVLVIKGDWGCGKTFFWDKYIQNKIEAKEKTGKIDQIAYSYVSLFGKNSLVDIRASLLQAAKLITTEEKFNAYVEKHVFEKSGFLGRILILKKRFQRIKYNDYVLKAFNITNNIDKFTRSTAFLEDKLVDNYVICFDDIERKGNSLSMRDFMGYIDELARKRNCKLILIFNEKSFTNEIDIKDLEQYREKVVDIELAFKPTYKQNLSYIFPDTHPVFPLLEKALNVLNLKNIRIIKKIRSLIDLSWSELEKSDKLIIEEFVNHATVLCWAYYAESSGLSLEFVKEQLEEGDWTAYLTKKKGELTDKENYYSSISIALQLSSSLFDEQIIGYLRYGYIDIEEIRRTVTELSNEIQKSHAREALSDVWNLYANSFKDNQNEIVKSFREVLTNDYTKLKLYDYAAALEMLTELNDDPIDLMELYIKNDQELLHDIIQKESWTVENSKIRYEPLINYMAQIQSSRENAWDINTLSARIADNHAWNPEDIDYLSSVSVDEFVAWIKTNPDDLPRKLKEGLLSFGQIAGKDSSKAKYDRIATNVKSAIIKLASESYINNHRAQILYNIIPEQETEFGRPSLRSGRRDFQ
;
A
#
# COMPACT_ATOMS: atom_id res chain seq x y z
N MET A 1 -10.51 -30.31 -7.86
CA MET A 1 -11.08 -29.84 -9.14
C MET A 1 -11.30 -30.96 -10.15
N LYS A 2 -10.32 -31.84 -10.43
CA LYS A 2 -10.46 -32.95 -11.39
C LYS A 2 -11.78 -33.74 -11.29
N LYS A 3 -12.16 -34.17 -10.07
CA LYS A 3 -13.43 -34.89 -9.84
C LYS A 3 -14.68 -34.14 -10.36
N ILE A 4 -14.72 -32.82 -10.20
CA ILE A 4 -15.86 -31.99 -10.66
C ILE A 4 -15.86 -31.93 -12.19
N THR A 5 -14.69 -31.75 -12.80
CA THR A 5 -14.51 -31.79 -14.26
C THR A 5 -14.91 -33.14 -14.83
N ASP A 6 -14.51 -34.25 -14.20
CA ASP A 6 -14.86 -35.61 -14.64
C ASP A 6 -16.39 -35.82 -14.60
N THR A 7 -17.07 -35.35 -13.55
CA THR A 7 -18.55 -35.42 -13.50
C THR A 7 -19.22 -34.56 -14.56
N LEU A 8 -18.72 -33.36 -14.84
CA LEU A 8 -19.23 -32.54 -15.94
C LEU A 8 -19.03 -33.23 -17.30
N ASP A 9 -17.88 -33.86 -17.53
CA ASP A 9 -17.62 -34.61 -18.75
C ASP A 9 -18.55 -35.81 -18.93
N VAL A 10 -18.90 -36.50 -17.83
CA VAL A 10 -19.92 -37.54 -17.83
C VAL A 10 -21.31 -36.95 -18.13
N PHE A 11 -21.68 -35.84 -17.47
CA PHE A 11 -22.95 -35.16 -17.70
C PHE A 11 -23.16 -34.78 -19.17
N PHE A 12 -22.14 -34.23 -19.84
CA PHE A 12 -22.27 -33.83 -21.24
C PHE A 12 -22.39 -35.02 -22.20
N LYS A 13 -21.79 -36.17 -21.89
CA LYS A 13 -21.90 -37.40 -22.69
C LYS A 13 -23.13 -38.24 -22.36
N GLY A 14 -23.69 -38.05 -21.17
CA GLY A 14 -24.81 -38.83 -20.63
C GLY A 14 -26.19 -38.34 -21.09
N LYS A 15 -27.23 -38.97 -20.54
CA LYS A 15 -28.64 -38.64 -20.81
C LYS A 15 -29.19 -37.57 -19.86
N GLU A 16 -28.46 -37.28 -18.79
CA GLU A 16 -28.79 -36.30 -17.77
C GLU A 16 -28.86 -34.90 -18.39
N GLN A 17 -29.86 -34.11 -18.03
CA GLN A 17 -30.13 -32.82 -18.66
C GLN A 17 -30.01 -31.65 -17.69
N VAL A 18 -30.17 -31.87 -16.39
CA VAL A 18 -30.08 -30.80 -15.38
C VAL A 18 -29.02 -31.12 -14.34
N LEU A 19 -28.04 -30.23 -14.22
CA LEU A 19 -26.97 -30.31 -13.25
C LEU A 19 -26.94 -29.08 -12.36
N VAL A 20 -26.78 -29.29 -11.05
CA VAL A 20 -26.64 -28.22 -10.05
C VAL A 20 -25.20 -28.12 -9.58
N ILE A 21 -24.66 -26.90 -9.52
CA ILE A 21 -23.40 -26.56 -8.85
C ILE A 21 -23.72 -25.66 -7.66
N LYS A 22 -23.64 -26.22 -6.45
CA LYS A 22 -23.97 -25.54 -5.19
C LYS A 22 -22.75 -25.31 -4.33
N GLY A 23 -22.71 -24.19 -3.60
CA GLY A 23 -21.62 -23.87 -2.68
C GLY A 23 -21.71 -22.45 -2.15
N ASP A 24 -20.89 -22.12 -1.16
CA ASP A 24 -20.93 -20.81 -0.48
C ASP A 24 -20.59 -19.67 -1.45
N TRP A 25 -20.92 -18.43 -1.09
CA TRP A 25 -20.53 -17.26 -1.88
C TRP A 25 -19.02 -17.07 -1.93
N GLY A 26 -18.53 -16.61 -3.08
CA GLY A 26 -17.10 -16.37 -3.29
C GLY A 26 -16.25 -17.63 -3.41
N CYS A 27 -16.79 -18.86 -3.33
CA CYS A 27 -15.97 -20.06 -3.48
C CYS A 27 -15.48 -20.30 -4.92
N GLY A 28 -16.03 -19.62 -5.93
CA GLY A 28 -15.55 -19.66 -7.31
C GLY A 28 -16.35 -20.52 -8.29
N LYS A 29 -17.62 -20.84 -7.99
CA LYS A 29 -18.52 -21.64 -8.85
C LYS A 29 -18.61 -21.09 -10.28
N THR A 30 -19.04 -19.82 -10.42
CA THR A 30 -19.18 -19.13 -11.71
C THR A 30 -17.86 -19.08 -12.46
N PHE A 31 -16.78 -18.72 -11.77
CA PHE A 31 -15.44 -18.65 -12.36
C PHE A 31 -14.97 -20.02 -12.89
N PHE A 32 -15.20 -21.09 -12.13
CA PHE A 32 -14.90 -22.44 -12.58
C PHE A 32 -15.75 -22.85 -13.79
N TRP A 33 -17.05 -22.59 -13.72
CA TRP A 33 -17.98 -22.90 -14.80
C TRP A 33 -17.59 -22.19 -16.10
N ASP A 34 -17.34 -20.88 -16.04
CA ASP A 34 -16.95 -20.07 -17.19
C ASP A 34 -15.68 -20.61 -17.85
N LYS A 35 -14.66 -20.91 -17.06
CA LYS A 35 -13.40 -21.48 -17.55
C LYS A 35 -13.62 -22.87 -18.16
N TYR A 36 -14.43 -23.71 -17.52
CA TYR A 36 -14.75 -25.04 -18.01
C TYR A 36 -15.48 -24.97 -19.37
N ILE A 37 -16.55 -24.19 -19.47
CA ILE A 37 -17.38 -24.13 -20.67
C ILE A 37 -16.65 -23.47 -21.84
N GLN A 38 -15.85 -22.41 -21.59
CA GLN A 38 -15.01 -21.78 -22.62
C GLN A 38 -14.02 -22.78 -23.21
N ASN A 39 -13.30 -23.53 -22.37
CA ASN A 39 -12.36 -24.56 -22.84
C ASN A 39 -13.05 -25.63 -23.70
N LYS A 40 -14.31 -25.98 -23.40
CA LYS A 40 -15.07 -26.96 -24.18
C LYS A 40 -15.59 -26.40 -25.50
N ILE A 41 -15.95 -25.12 -25.53
CA ILE A 41 -16.39 -24.42 -26.75
C ILE A 41 -15.21 -24.21 -27.71
N GLU A 42 -14.02 -23.89 -27.20
CA GLU A 42 -12.81 -23.62 -27.99
C GLU A 42 -12.09 -24.91 -28.44
N ALA A 43 -12.44 -26.07 -27.88
CA ALA A 43 -11.81 -27.35 -28.22
C ALA A 43 -12.01 -27.72 -29.71
N LYS A 44 -10.91 -28.07 -30.40
CA LYS A 44 -10.95 -28.57 -31.78
C LYS A 44 -11.63 -29.95 -31.84
N GLU A 45 -12.27 -30.25 -32.98
CA GLU A 45 -13.31 -31.29 -33.17
C GLU A 45 -13.07 -32.73 -32.67
N LYS A 46 -11.89 -33.11 -32.16
CA LYS A 46 -11.56 -34.51 -31.84
C LYS A 46 -11.54 -34.89 -30.36
N THR A 47 -11.52 -33.96 -29.41
CA THR A 47 -11.54 -34.32 -27.97
C THR A 47 -12.28 -33.30 -27.13
N GLY A 48 -13.42 -33.68 -26.55
CA GLY A 48 -14.12 -32.89 -25.53
C GLY A 48 -15.10 -31.82 -26.04
N LYS A 49 -15.51 -31.88 -27.31
CA LYS A 49 -16.54 -31.00 -27.87
C LYS A 49 -17.92 -31.35 -27.30
N ILE A 50 -18.71 -30.32 -27.05
CA ILE A 50 -20.10 -30.43 -26.60
C ILE A 50 -21.03 -30.53 -27.82
N ASP A 51 -22.04 -31.41 -27.76
CA ASP A 51 -22.94 -31.71 -28.89
C ASP A 51 -24.03 -30.65 -29.13
N GLN A 52 -24.27 -29.79 -28.14
CA GLN A 52 -25.24 -28.69 -28.23
C GLN A 52 -24.81 -27.63 -29.24
N ILE A 53 -25.79 -26.96 -29.85
CA ILE A 53 -25.54 -26.02 -30.95
C ILE A 53 -25.16 -24.62 -30.47
N ALA A 54 -25.60 -24.24 -29.27
CA ALA A 54 -25.39 -22.92 -28.70
C ALA A 54 -25.29 -22.95 -27.17
N TYR A 55 -24.69 -21.90 -26.61
CA TYR A 55 -24.52 -21.66 -25.19
C TYR A 55 -25.13 -20.32 -24.79
N SER A 56 -25.90 -20.29 -23.70
CA SER A 56 -26.40 -19.05 -23.08
C SER A 56 -26.10 -19.03 -21.59
N TYR A 57 -25.57 -17.91 -21.12
CA TYR A 57 -25.43 -17.61 -19.69
C TYR A 57 -26.50 -16.60 -19.29
N VAL A 58 -27.25 -16.89 -18.22
CA VAL A 58 -28.33 -16.03 -17.72
C VAL A 58 -28.21 -15.92 -16.19
N SER A 59 -27.82 -14.74 -15.71
CA SER A 59 -27.95 -14.42 -14.27
C SER A 59 -29.41 -14.05 -13.97
N LEU A 60 -29.94 -14.65 -12.90
CA LEU A 60 -31.29 -14.36 -12.40
C LEU A 60 -31.32 -13.10 -11.52
N PHE A 61 -30.16 -12.50 -11.22
CA PHE A 61 -30.07 -11.32 -10.38
C PHE A 61 -31.02 -10.20 -10.86
N GLY A 62 -32.02 -9.88 -10.04
CA GLY A 62 -32.99 -8.82 -10.33
C GLY A 62 -33.99 -9.11 -11.46
N LYS A 63 -34.06 -10.34 -11.99
CA LYS A 63 -35.05 -10.74 -13.01
C LYS A 63 -36.41 -10.99 -12.34
N ASN A 64 -37.47 -10.36 -12.86
CA ASN A 64 -38.79 -10.36 -12.23
C ASN A 64 -39.83 -11.26 -12.92
N SER A 65 -39.52 -11.80 -14.10
CA SER A 65 -40.46 -12.63 -14.86
C SER A 65 -39.77 -13.66 -15.76
N LEU A 66 -40.51 -14.71 -16.15
CA LEU A 66 -40.05 -15.65 -17.17
C LEU A 66 -39.80 -14.98 -18.53
N VAL A 67 -40.49 -13.88 -18.83
CA VAL A 67 -40.28 -13.10 -20.05
C VAL A 67 -38.88 -12.50 -20.07
N ASP A 68 -38.44 -11.94 -18.95
CA ASP A 68 -37.09 -11.37 -18.81
C ASP A 68 -36.02 -12.45 -18.97
N ILE A 69 -36.26 -13.65 -18.42
CA ILE A 69 -35.36 -14.80 -18.55
C ILE A 69 -35.26 -15.24 -20.02
N ARG A 70 -36.41 -15.44 -20.70
CA ARG A 70 -36.45 -15.83 -22.12
C ARG A 70 -35.71 -14.82 -23.01
N ALA A 71 -35.97 -13.53 -22.82
CA ALA A 71 -35.29 -12.46 -23.55
C ALA A 71 -33.76 -12.49 -23.31
N SER A 72 -33.33 -12.69 -22.06
CA SER A 72 -31.90 -12.74 -21.70
C SER A 72 -31.20 -13.95 -22.32
N LEU A 73 -31.87 -15.10 -22.34
CA LEU A 73 -31.36 -16.34 -22.93
C LEU A 73 -31.05 -16.16 -24.41
N LEU A 74 -31.98 -15.56 -25.16
CA LEU A 74 -31.83 -15.30 -26.59
C LEU A 74 -30.72 -14.27 -26.88
N GLN A 75 -30.64 -13.21 -26.09
CA GLN A 75 -29.60 -12.18 -26.23
C GLN A 75 -28.20 -12.72 -25.94
N ALA A 76 -28.07 -13.62 -24.96
CA ALA A 76 -26.78 -14.18 -24.54
C ALA A 76 -26.27 -15.35 -25.42
N ALA A 77 -27.06 -15.80 -26.41
CA ALA A 77 -26.80 -17.02 -27.16
C ALA A 77 -25.58 -16.95 -28.10
N LYS A 78 -24.55 -17.71 -27.75
CA LYS A 78 -23.30 -17.90 -28.52
C LYS A 78 -23.30 -19.26 -29.21
N LEU A 79 -22.82 -19.34 -30.45
CA LEU A 79 -22.74 -20.62 -31.17
C LEU A 79 -21.59 -21.47 -30.62
N ILE A 80 -21.86 -22.76 -30.40
CA ILE A 80 -20.84 -23.78 -30.07
C ILE A 80 -20.39 -24.51 -31.35
N THR A 81 -21.29 -24.64 -32.32
CA THR A 81 -21.05 -25.33 -33.59
C THR A 81 -20.84 -24.34 -34.75
N THR A 82 -20.47 -24.86 -35.92
CA THR A 82 -20.32 -24.03 -37.13
C THR A 82 -21.67 -23.50 -37.59
N GLU A 83 -21.69 -22.36 -38.29
CA GLU A 83 -22.94 -21.78 -38.82
C GLU A 83 -23.68 -22.74 -39.74
N GLU A 84 -22.96 -23.55 -40.52
CA GLU A 84 -23.54 -24.58 -41.37
C GLU A 84 -24.27 -25.65 -40.55
N LYS A 85 -23.61 -26.21 -39.52
CA LYS A 85 -24.22 -27.21 -38.62
C LYS A 85 -25.39 -26.61 -37.83
N PHE A 86 -25.29 -25.35 -37.42
CA PHE A 86 -26.37 -24.63 -36.76
C PHE A 86 -27.57 -24.44 -37.69
N ASN A 87 -27.35 -23.91 -38.90
CA ASN A 87 -28.41 -23.70 -39.88
C ASN A 87 -29.07 -25.01 -40.27
N ALA A 88 -28.30 -26.08 -40.51
CA ALA A 88 -28.83 -27.41 -40.79
C ALA A 88 -29.68 -27.95 -39.64
N TYR A 89 -29.26 -27.73 -38.38
CA TYR A 89 -30.06 -28.11 -37.22
C TYR A 89 -31.37 -27.32 -37.16
N VAL A 90 -31.31 -25.99 -37.32
CA VAL A 90 -32.50 -25.12 -37.31
C VAL A 90 -33.45 -25.48 -38.45
N GLU A 91 -32.94 -25.66 -39.67
CA GLU A 91 -33.72 -26.10 -40.83
C GLU A 91 -34.39 -27.46 -40.60
N LYS A 92 -33.70 -28.40 -39.98
CA LYS A 92 -34.27 -29.73 -39.73
C LYS A 92 -35.27 -29.74 -38.58
N HIS A 93 -34.94 -29.12 -37.45
CA HIS A 93 -35.68 -29.30 -36.19
C HIS A 93 -36.63 -28.15 -35.84
N VAL A 94 -36.41 -26.97 -36.42
CA VAL A 94 -37.17 -25.74 -36.09
C VAL A 94 -38.10 -25.33 -37.23
N PHE A 95 -37.72 -25.52 -38.50
CA PHE A 95 -38.63 -25.20 -39.62
C PHE A 95 -39.82 -26.14 -39.73
N GLU A 96 -39.67 -27.44 -39.40
CA GLU A 96 -40.80 -28.37 -39.29
C GLU A 96 -41.81 -27.95 -38.22
N LYS A 97 -41.37 -27.22 -37.18
CA LYS A 97 -42.21 -26.76 -36.07
C LYS A 97 -42.74 -25.33 -36.24
N SER A 98 -42.03 -24.43 -36.93
CA SER A 98 -42.37 -22.99 -37.06
C SER A 98 -41.55 -22.26 -38.16
N GLY A 99 -41.75 -22.61 -39.44
CA GLY A 99 -40.93 -22.19 -40.60
C GLY A 99 -40.68 -20.70 -40.87
N PHE A 100 -41.45 -19.76 -40.30
CA PHE A 100 -41.20 -18.32 -40.44
C PHE A 100 -40.13 -17.81 -39.46
N LEU A 101 -40.07 -18.37 -38.25
CA LEU A 101 -39.20 -17.90 -37.17
C LEU A 101 -37.74 -18.33 -37.36
N GLY A 102 -37.51 -19.53 -37.91
CA GLY A 102 -36.18 -20.01 -38.27
C GLY A 102 -35.47 -19.09 -39.29
N ARG A 103 -36.23 -18.51 -40.25
CA ARG A 103 -35.69 -17.56 -41.24
C ARG A 103 -35.26 -16.23 -40.60
N ILE A 104 -36.04 -15.70 -39.67
CA ILE A 104 -35.76 -14.43 -38.98
C ILE A 104 -34.44 -14.50 -38.20
N LEU A 105 -34.13 -15.65 -37.58
CA LEU A 105 -32.94 -15.81 -36.76
C LEU A 105 -31.64 -15.91 -37.60
N ILE A 106 -31.70 -16.62 -38.73
CA ILE A 106 -30.60 -16.68 -39.71
C ILE A 106 -30.35 -15.29 -40.32
N LEU A 107 -31.42 -14.53 -40.60
CA LEU A 107 -31.34 -13.16 -41.11
C LEU A 107 -30.73 -12.19 -40.08
N LYS A 108 -31.23 -12.15 -38.83
CA LYS A 108 -30.72 -11.26 -37.77
C LYS A 108 -29.20 -11.42 -37.54
N LYS A 109 -28.65 -12.63 -37.58
CA LYS A 109 -27.20 -12.85 -37.36
C LYS A 109 -26.32 -12.59 -38.59
N ARG A 110 -26.83 -12.79 -39.81
CA ARG A 110 -26.12 -12.31 -41.03
C ARG A 110 -25.88 -10.80 -41.01
N PHE A 111 -26.82 -10.03 -40.43
CA PHE A 111 -26.70 -8.58 -40.32
C PHE A 111 -25.79 -8.09 -39.17
N GLN A 112 -25.56 -8.89 -38.12
CA GLN A 112 -24.67 -8.52 -37.00
C GLN A 112 -23.17 -8.61 -37.33
N ARG A 113 -22.78 -9.27 -38.43
CA ARG A 113 -21.38 -9.33 -38.89
C ARG A 113 -20.96 -8.16 -39.79
N ILE A 114 -21.90 -7.33 -40.24
CA ILE A 114 -21.60 -6.11 -40.97
C ILE A 114 -21.47 -4.99 -39.93
N LYS A 115 -20.25 -4.47 -39.72
CA LYS A 115 -20.03 -3.20 -39.02
C LYS A 115 -20.86 -2.13 -39.73
N TYR A 116 -22.01 -1.77 -39.18
CA TYR A 116 -22.93 -0.88 -39.87
C TYR A 116 -22.54 0.58 -39.72
N ASN A 117 -22.30 1.20 -40.88
CA ASN A 117 -22.46 2.62 -41.11
C ASN A 117 -23.95 2.97 -40.92
N ASP A 118 -24.21 4.01 -40.14
CA ASP A 118 -25.48 4.47 -39.54
C ASP A 118 -26.69 4.68 -40.50
N TYR A 119 -26.54 4.45 -41.80
CA TYR A 119 -27.48 4.87 -42.84
C TYR A 119 -28.60 3.86 -43.17
N VAL A 120 -28.37 2.55 -43.01
CA VAL A 120 -29.40 1.53 -43.35
C VAL A 120 -30.39 1.29 -42.21
N LEU A 121 -29.97 1.51 -40.97
CA LEU A 121 -30.84 1.46 -39.78
C LEU A 121 -31.85 2.62 -39.73
N LYS A 122 -31.62 3.73 -40.46
CA LYS A 122 -32.60 4.82 -40.59
C LYS A 122 -33.69 4.56 -41.64
N ALA A 123 -33.45 3.67 -42.61
CA ALA A 123 -34.43 3.36 -43.66
C ALA A 123 -35.59 2.47 -43.17
N PHE A 124 -35.38 1.75 -42.06
CA PHE A 124 -36.43 1.07 -41.33
C PHE A 124 -36.54 1.74 -39.97
N ASN A 125 -37.62 2.49 -39.70
CA ASN A 125 -37.93 3.15 -38.42
C ASN A 125 -37.91 2.17 -37.20
N ILE A 126 -36.72 1.71 -36.79
CA ILE A 126 -36.47 0.76 -35.69
C ILE A 126 -35.35 1.34 -34.83
N THR A 127 -35.51 2.58 -34.37
CA THR A 127 -34.49 3.22 -33.52
C THR A 127 -34.96 3.62 -32.13
N ASN A 128 -36.24 3.44 -31.77
CA ASN A 128 -36.72 3.80 -30.42
C ASN A 128 -37.48 2.70 -29.64
N ASN A 129 -37.52 1.44 -30.09
CA ASN A 129 -38.31 0.38 -29.42
C ASN A 129 -37.74 -1.06 -29.51
N ILE A 130 -36.42 -1.25 -29.57
CA ILE A 130 -35.82 -2.60 -29.64
C ILE A 130 -36.11 -3.42 -28.36
N ASP A 131 -36.14 -2.77 -27.18
CA ASP A 131 -36.45 -3.43 -25.90
C ASP A 131 -37.91 -3.84 -25.76
N LYS A 132 -38.85 -3.08 -26.34
CA LYS A 132 -40.27 -3.45 -26.36
C LYS A 132 -40.56 -4.52 -27.41
N PHE A 133 -39.86 -4.49 -28.55
CA PHE A 133 -40.02 -5.47 -29.63
C PHE A 133 -39.43 -6.84 -29.25
N THR A 134 -38.28 -6.87 -28.57
CA THR A 134 -37.70 -8.14 -28.06
C THR A 134 -38.56 -8.78 -26.98
N ARG A 135 -39.21 -8.02 -26.09
CA ARG A 135 -40.14 -8.58 -25.08
C ARG A 135 -41.43 -9.14 -25.69
N SER A 136 -41.98 -8.51 -26.73
CA SER A 136 -43.21 -8.99 -27.39
C SER A 136 -42.98 -10.19 -28.32
N THR A 137 -41.78 -10.34 -28.90
CA THR A 137 -41.41 -11.53 -29.70
C THR A 137 -40.74 -12.63 -28.89
N ALA A 138 -40.31 -12.38 -27.64
CA ALA A 138 -39.61 -13.36 -26.80
C ALA A 138 -40.36 -14.68 -26.65
N PHE A 139 -41.70 -14.67 -26.54
CA PHE A 139 -42.50 -15.91 -26.46
C PHE A 139 -42.48 -16.74 -27.76
N LEU A 140 -42.33 -16.10 -28.91
CA LEU A 140 -42.25 -16.76 -30.21
C LEU A 140 -40.82 -17.22 -30.50
N GLU A 141 -39.83 -16.40 -30.16
CA GLU A 141 -38.40 -16.70 -30.33
C GLU A 141 -37.90 -17.72 -29.29
N ASP A 142 -38.54 -17.85 -28.12
CA ASP A 142 -38.21 -18.87 -27.11
C ASP A 142 -38.34 -20.29 -27.66
N LYS A 143 -39.30 -20.54 -28.57
CA LYS A 143 -39.45 -21.85 -29.25
C LYS A 143 -38.21 -22.25 -30.08
N LEU A 144 -37.29 -21.33 -30.33
CA LEU A 144 -36.04 -21.55 -31.07
C LEU A 144 -34.90 -22.02 -30.16
N VAL A 145 -35.09 -21.96 -28.84
CA VAL A 145 -34.15 -22.46 -27.85
C VAL A 145 -34.30 -23.97 -27.75
N ASP A 146 -33.58 -24.69 -28.60
CA ASP A 146 -33.57 -26.15 -28.69
C ASP A 146 -32.12 -26.64 -28.86
N ASN A 147 -31.72 -27.65 -28.07
CA ASN A 147 -30.38 -28.22 -28.01
C ASN A 147 -29.29 -27.20 -27.61
N TYR A 148 -29.57 -26.39 -26.59
CA TYR A 148 -28.64 -25.41 -26.02
C TYR A 148 -27.99 -25.95 -24.74
N VAL A 149 -26.79 -25.46 -24.43
CA VAL A 149 -26.28 -25.43 -23.05
C VAL A 149 -26.75 -24.12 -22.42
N ILE A 150 -27.41 -24.18 -21.28
CA ILE A 150 -27.89 -22.98 -20.59
C ILE A 150 -27.40 -23.00 -19.15
N CYS A 151 -26.68 -21.95 -18.76
CA CYS A 151 -26.29 -21.73 -17.37
C CYS A 151 -27.19 -20.66 -16.75
N PHE A 152 -27.91 -21.03 -15.70
CA PHE A 152 -28.63 -20.12 -14.83
C PHE A 152 -27.83 -19.91 -13.55
N ASP A 153 -27.40 -18.67 -13.29
CA ASP A 153 -26.62 -18.29 -12.10
C ASP A 153 -27.40 -17.28 -11.23
N ASP A 154 -26.93 -17.05 -10.01
CA ASP A 154 -27.51 -16.14 -9.01
C ASP A 154 -29.01 -16.40 -8.75
N ILE A 155 -29.42 -17.67 -8.75
CA ILE A 155 -30.83 -18.07 -8.60
C ILE A 155 -31.40 -17.57 -7.27
N GLU A 156 -30.59 -17.56 -6.20
CA GLU A 156 -30.97 -17.04 -4.89
C GLU A 156 -31.22 -15.52 -4.87
N ARG A 157 -30.89 -14.81 -5.96
CA ARG A 157 -31.01 -13.36 -6.09
C ARG A 157 -32.03 -12.93 -7.14
N LYS A 158 -32.95 -13.83 -7.51
CA LYS A 158 -34.08 -13.50 -8.39
C LYS A 158 -34.92 -12.36 -7.83
N GLY A 159 -35.61 -11.64 -8.71
CA GLY A 159 -36.58 -10.62 -8.31
C GLY A 159 -37.79 -11.24 -7.62
N ASN A 160 -38.39 -10.51 -6.66
CA ASN A 160 -39.47 -11.01 -5.80
C ASN A 160 -40.72 -11.45 -6.58
N SER A 161 -40.96 -10.89 -7.76
CA SER A 161 -42.13 -11.23 -8.59
C SER A 161 -41.97 -12.55 -9.37
N LEU A 162 -40.75 -13.08 -9.49
CA LEU A 162 -40.52 -14.35 -10.17
C LEU A 162 -40.74 -15.51 -9.17
N SER A 163 -41.73 -16.37 -9.42
CA SER A 163 -41.93 -17.58 -8.62
C SER A 163 -40.84 -18.62 -8.88
N MET A 164 -40.28 -19.23 -7.83
CA MET A 164 -39.36 -20.36 -7.96
C MET A 164 -40.02 -21.55 -8.67
N ARG A 165 -41.28 -21.82 -8.36
CA ARG A 165 -42.09 -22.85 -9.04
C ARG A 165 -42.15 -22.65 -10.56
N ASP A 166 -42.47 -21.44 -11.00
CA ASP A 166 -42.58 -21.12 -12.43
C ASP A 166 -41.23 -21.27 -13.13
N PHE A 167 -40.15 -20.85 -12.46
CA PHE A 167 -38.79 -21.01 -12.97
C PHE A 167 -38.39 -22.49 -13.08
N MET A 168 -38.66 -23.30 -12.06
CA MET A 168 -38.39 -24.74 -12.08
C MET A 168 -39.24 -25.47 -13.14
N GLY A 169 -40.50 -25.06 -13.34
CA GLY A 169 -41.34 -25.55 -14.43
C GLY A 169 -40.75 -25.23 -15.81
N TYR A 170 -40.15 -24.05 -15.96
CA TYR A 170 -39.47 -23.68 -17.20
C TYR A 170 -38.16 -24.46 -17.42
N ILE A 171 -37.39 -24.74 -16.37
CA ILE A 171 -36.21 -25.63 -16.42
C ILE A 171 -36.63 -27.04 -16.91
N ASP A 172 -37.69 -27.61 -16.34
CA ASP A 172 -38.19 -28.93 -16.75
C ASP A 172 -38.62 -28.96 -18.22
N GLU A 173 -39.27 -27.89 -18.71
CA GLU A 173 -39.63 -27.75 -20.13
C GLU A 173 -38.39 -27.75 -21.04
N LEU A 174 -37.39 -26.92 -20.72
CA LEU A 174 -36.16 -26.79 -21.50
C LEU A 174 -35.37 -28.11 -21.55
N ALA A 175 -35.25 -28.80 -20.41
CA ALA A 175 -34.58 -30.09 -20.32
C ALA A 175 -35.35 -31.15 -21.13
N ARG A 176 -36.59 -31.45 -20.74
CA ARG A 176 -37.31 -32.64 -21.21
C ARG A 176 -37.87 -32.50 -22.63
N LYS A 177 -38.27 -31.29 -23.05
CA LYS A 177 -38.93 -31.07 -24.35
C LYS A 177 -38.03 -30.45 -25.41
N ARG A 178 -36.97 -29.74 -25.00
CA ARG A 178 -36.12 -28.96 -25.92
C ARG A 178 -34.67 -29.45 -25.96
N ASN A 179 -34.40 -30.64 -25.42
CA ASN A 179 -33.09 -31.30 -25.43
C ASN A 179 -31.94 -30.40 -24.94
N CYS A 180 -32.21 -29.49 -24.01
CA CYS A 180 -31.18 -28.59 -23.48
C CYS A 180 -30.41 -29.24 -22.33
N LYS A 181 -29.12 -28.93 -22.21
CA LYS A 181 -28.29 -29.23 -21.04
C LYS A 181 -28.27 -27.99 -20.15
N LEU A 182 -28.80 -28.10 -18.94
CA LEU A 182 -29.01 -27.01 -18.01
C LEU A 182 -28.05 -27.11 -16.83
N ILE A 183 -27.41 -25.99 -16.49
CA ILE A 183 -26.53 -25.84 -15.35
C ILE A 183 -27.12 -24.78 -14.44
N LEU A 184 -27.41 -25.16 -13.20
CA LEU A 184 -27.94 -24.28 -12.18
C LEU A 184 -26.85 -24.00 -11.16
N ILE A 185 -26.50 -22.73 -10.98
CA ILE A 185 -25.48 -22.29 -10.01
C ILE A 185 -26.17 -21.45 -8.95
N PHE A 186 -25.98 -21.84 -7.68
CA PHE A 186 -26.56 -21.10 -6.55
C PHE A 186 -25.85 -21.35 -5.23
N ASN A 187 -26.15 -20.50 -4.24
CA ASN A 187 -25.80 -20.73 -2.84
C ASN A 187 -27.05 -21.13 -2.02
N GLU A 188 -27.13 -22.39 -1.59
CA GLU A 188 -28.24 -22.93 -0.80
C GLU A 188 -28.51 -22.15 0.48
N LYS A 189 -27.47 -21.65 1.16
CA LYS A 189 -27.63 -20.97 2.45
C LYS A 189 -28.10 -19.52 2.33
N SER A 190 -28.17 -19.00 1.12
CA SER A 190 -28.46 -17.59 0.85
C SER A 190 -29.88 -17.34 0.38
N PHE A 191 -30.69 -18.38 0.24
CA PHE A 191 -32.13 -18.21 0.03
C PHE A 191 -32.75 -17.70 1.34
N THR A 192 -33.48 -16.58 1.26
CA THR A 192 -34.11 -15.95 2.42
C THR A 192 -35.62 -16.19 2.48
N ASN A 193 -36.24 -16.57 1.36
CA ASN A 193 -37.68 -16.79 1.25
C ASN A 193 -38.02 -18.27 1.46
N GLU A 194 -38.77 -18.57 2.51
CA GLU A 194 -39.21 -19.94 2.87
C GLU A 194 -40.00 -20.64 1.75
N ILE A 195 -40.82 -19.89 1.00
CA ILE A 195 -41.59 -20.45 -0.12
C ILE A 195 -40.65 -20.90 -1.24
N ASP A 196 -39.65 -20.08 -1.57
CA ASP A 196 -38.66 -20.40 -2.60
C ASP A 196 -37.80 -21.60 -2.19
N ILE A 197 -37.43 -21.71 -0.91
CA ILE A 197 -36.70 -22.87 -0.37
C ILE A 197 -37.54 -24.14 -0.53
N LYS A 198 -38.80 -24.10 -0.10
CA LYS A 198 -39.71 -25.25 -0.17
C LYS A 198 -39.99 -25.68 -1.61
N ASP A 199 -40.29 -24.73 -2.50
CA ASP A 199 -40.49 -25.01 -3.92
C ASP A 199 -39.20 -25.60 -4.51
N LEU A 200 -38.02 -25.02 -4.23
CA LEU A 200 -36.74 -25.55 -4.71
C LEU A 200 -36.53 -26.99 -4.25
N GLU A 201 -36.70 -27.30 -2.96
CA GLU A 201 -36.56 -28.66 -2.42
C GLU A 201 -37.52 -29.66 -3.08
N GLN A 202 -38.78 -29.26 -3.28
CA GLN A 202 -39.78 -30.12 -3.90
C GLN A 202 -39.47 -30.43 -5.38
N TYR A 203 -39.09 -29.41 -6.16
CA TYR A 203 -38.82 -29.59 -7.58
C TYR A 203 -37.44 -30.19 -7.85
N ARG A 204 -36.51 -30.06 -6.91
CA ARG A 204 -35.15 -30.59 -7.01
C ARG A 204 -35.14 -32.11 -7.25
N GLU A 205 -35.91 -32.88 -6.48
CA GLU A 205 -35.99 -34.35 -6.66
C GLU A 205 -36.47 -34.74 -8.07
N LYS A 206 -37.39 -33.95 -8.63
CA LYS A 206 -38.00 -34.26 -9.93
C LYS A 206 -37.17 -33.77 -11.12
N VAL A 207 -36.55 -32.61 -11.00
CA VAL A 207 -35.98 -31.86 -12.13
C VAL A 207 -34.47 -32.04 -12.22
N VAL A 208 -33.76 -32.18 -11.09
CA VAL A 208 -32.29 -32.20 -11.05
C VAL A 208 -31.79 -33.64 -11.20
N ASP A 209 -30.93 -33.88 -12.19
CA ASP A 209 -30.36 -35.22 -12.43
C ASP A 209 -29.01 -35.41 -11.71
N ILE A 210 -28.20 -34.34 -11.58
CA ILE A 210 -26.88 -34.39 -10.91
C ILE A 210 -26.68 -33.18 -10.00
N GLU A 211 -26.10 -33.42 -8.82
CA GLU A 211 -25.72 -32.36 -7.89
C GLU A 211 -24.25 -32.38 -7.51
N LEU A 212 -23.61 -31.23 -7.64
CA LEU A 212 -22.20 -31.03 -7.32
C LEU A 212 -22.05 -30.01 -6.19
N ALA A 213 -21.49 -30.48 -5.07
CA ALA A 213 -21.02 -29.60 -4.01
C ALA A 213 -19.66 -29.01 -4.37
N PHE A 214 -19.62 -27.71 -4.66
CA PHE A 214 -18.42 -26.97 -5.04
C PHE A 214 -17.75 -26.37 -3.80
N LYS A 215 -16.74 -27.08 -3.29
CA LYS A 215 -15.99 -26.71 -2.07
C LYS A 215 -14.47 -26.74 -2.32
N PRO A 216 -13.92 -25.77 -3.06
CA PRO A 216 -12.47 -25.72 -3.29
C PRO A 216 -11.71 -25.38 -2.01
N THR A 217 -10.46 -25.81 -1.98
CA THR A 217 -9.51 -25.38 -0.94
C THR A 217 -8.96 -23.99 -1.26
N TYR A 218 -8.39 -23.29 -0.27
CA TYR A 218 -7.71 -22.02 -0.50
C TYR A 218 -6.59 -22.17 -1.55
N LYS A 219 -5.83 -23.29 -1.51
CA LYS A 219 -4.77 -23.60 -2.48
C LYS A 219 -5.30 -23.73 -3.91
N GLN A 220 -6.43 -24.42 -4.10
CA GLN A 220 -7.05 -24.54 -5.42
C GLN A 220 -7.48 -23.18 -5.98
N ASN A 221 -8.04 -22.32 -5.12
CA ASN A 221 -8.43 -20.96 -5.53
C ASN A 221 -7.21 -20.07 -5.78
N LEU A 222 -6.13 -20.22 -5.00
CA LEU A 222 -4.87 -19.52 -5.19
C LEU A 222 -4.25 -19.86 -6.55
N SER A 223 -4.12 -21.14 -6.91
CA SER A 223 -3.57 -21.57 -8.23
C SER A 223 -4.43 -21.16 -9.43
N TYR A 224 -5.69 -20.75 -9.23
CA TYR A 224 -6.47 -20.11 -10.29
C TYR A 224 -6.14 -18.64 -10.51
N ILE A 225 -5.61 -17.98 -9.49
CA ILE A 225 -5.34 -16.55 -9.48
C ILE A 225 -3.85 -16.28 -9.68
N PHE A 226 -2.95 -17.05 -9.08
CA PHE A 226 -1.51 -16.89 -9.21
C PHE A 226 -0.88 -18.12 -9.84
N PRO A 227 0.08 -17.95 -10.76
CA PRO A 227 0.94 -19.04 -11.17
C PRO A 227 1.73 -19.57 -9.97
N ASP A 228 1.85 -20.89 -9.84
CA ASP A 228 2.63 -21.54 -8.78
C ASP A 228 4.12 -21.15 -8.83
N THR A 229 4.60 -20.62 -9.95
CA THR A 229 5.97 -20.10 -10.15
C THR A 229 6.18 -18.67 -9.65
N HIS A 230 5.13 -17.96 -9.26
CA HIS A 230 5.24 -16.57 -8.82
C HIS A 230 5.92 -16.48 -7.43
N PRO A 231 6.87 -15.55 -7.20
CA PRO A 231 7.60 -15.47 -5.92
C PRO A 231 6.71 -15.32 -4.68
N VAL A 232 5.58 -14.61 -4.81
CA VAL A 232 4.61 -14.41 -3.72
C VAL A 232 3.72 -15.63 -3.43
N PHE A 233 3.72 -16.65 -4.29
CA PHE A 233 2.79 -17.78 -4.16
C PHE A 233 2.93 -18.51 -2.81
N PRO A 234 4.13 -18.87 -2.32
CA PRO A 234 4.28 -19.55 -1.04
C PRO A 234 3.85 -18.68 0.15
N LEU A 235 4.09 -17.37 0.07
CA LEU A 235 3.71 -16.39 1.09
C LEU A 235 2.17 -16.30 1.20
N LEU A 236 1.50 -16.16 0.05
CA LEU A 236 0.05 -16.19 -0.02
C LEU A 236 -0.52 -17.53 0.44
N GLU A 237 0.08 -18.66 0.06
CA GLU A 237 -0.39 -19.97 0.51
C GLU A 237 -0.39 -20.07 2.04
N LYS A 238 0.70 -19.63 2.70
CA LYS A 238 0.81 -19.56 4.15
C LYS A 238 -0.26 -18.65 4.75
N ALA A 239 -0.38 -17.41 4.28
CA ALA A 239 -1.34 -16.43 4.79
C ALA A 239 -2.80 -16.89 4.61
N LEU A 240 -3.17 -17.38 3.42
CA LEU A 240 -4.52 -17.87 3.15
C LEU A 240 -4.88 -19.11 3.98
N ASN A 241 -3.90 -19.98 4.27
CA ASN A 241 -4.11 -21.12 5.16
C ASN A 241 -4.41 -20.67 6.59
N VAL A 242 -3.61 -19.76 7.14
CA VAL A 242 -3.80 -19.21 8.50
C VAL A 242 -5.17 -18.55 8.63
N LEU A 243 -5.58 -17.76 7.64
CA LEU A 243 -6.87 -17.06 7.63
C LEU A 243 -8.05 -17.95 7.21
N ASN A 244 -7.80 -19.20 6.79
CA ASN A 244 -8.78 -20.08 6.15
C ASN A 244 -9.57 -19.37 5.02
N LEU A 245 -8.89 -18.50 4.27
CA LEU A 245 -9.50 -17.62 3.29
C LEU A 245 -9.72 -18.36 1.96
N LYS A 246 -10.98 -18.75 1.71
CA LYS A 246 -11.39 -19.47 0.48
C LYS A 246 -12.06 -18.58 -0.56
N ASN A 247 -12.41 -17.34 -0.21
CA ASN A 247 -13.17 -16.46 -1.09
C ASN A 247 -12.29 -15.93 -2.23
N ILE A 248 -12.49 -16.47 -3.43
CA ILE A 248 -11.73 -16.14 -4.64
C ILE A 248 -11.82 -14.65 -5.01
N ARG A 249 -12.91 -13.95 -4.64
CA ARG A 249 -13.07 -12.52 -4.91
C ARG A 249 -12.12 -11.69 -4.05
N ILE A 250 -11.90 -12.08 -2.79
CA ILE A 250 -10.95 -11.41 -1.89
C ILE A 250 -9.52 -11.70 -2.35
N ILE A 251 -9.21 -12.95 -2.71
CA ILE A 251 -7.88 -13.31 -3.25
C ILE A 251 -7.58 -12.54 -4.54
N LYS A 252 -8.58 -12.30 -5.41
CA LYS A 252 -8.42 -11.43 -6.60
C LYS A 252 -8.13 -9.96 -6.23
N LYS A 253 -8.72 -9.45 -5.15
CA LYS A 253 -8.44 -8.09 -4.66
C LYS A 253 -7.02 -7.98 -4.08
N ILE A 254 -6.58 -9.00 -3.34
CA ILE A 254 -5.18 -9.11 -2.89
C ILE A 254 -4.25 -9.11 -4.11
N ARG A 255 -4.58 -9.88 -5.15
CA ARG A 255 -3.82 -9.86 -6.42
C ARG A 255 -3.76 -8.47 -7.03
N SER A 256 -4.88 -7.76 -7.14
CA SER A 256 -4.90 -6.41 -7.69
C SER A 256 -3.98 -5.46 -6.93
N LEU A 257 -3.96 -5.53 -5.60
CA LEU A 257 -3.06 -4.72 -4.77
C LEU A 257 -1.59 -5.09 -5.01
N ILE A 258 -1.26 -6.39 -5.01
CA ILE A 258 0.11 -6.86 -5.28
C ILE A 258 0.56 -6.45 -6.68
N ASP A 259 -0.26 -6.68 -7.72
CA ASP A 259 0.07 -6.37 -9.11
C ASP A 259 0.31 -4.85 -9.30
N LEU A 260 -0.40 -3.99 -8.56
CA LEU A 260 -0.19 -2.53 -8.59
C LEU A 260 1.13 -2.11 -7.95
N SER A 261 1.54 -2.75 -6.85
CA SER A 261 2.78 -2.44 -6.12
C SER A 261 4.00 -3.21 -6.64
N TRP A 262 3.80 -4.21 -7.50
CA TRP A 262 4.83 -5.20 -7.82
C TRP A 262 6.09 -4.60 -8.45
N SER A 263 5.97 -3.56 -9.28
CA SER A 263 7.12 -2.92 -9.94
C SER A 263 8.14 -2.35 -8.95
N GLU A 264 7.68 -1.93 -7.76
CA GLU A 264 8.56 -1.40 -6.71
C GLU A 264 9.04 -2.51 -5.75
N LEU A 265 8.36 -3.66 -5.70
CA LEU A 265 8.65 -4.76 -4.77
C LEU A 265 9.50 -5.87 -5.37
N GLU A 266 9.45 -6.10 -6.69
CA GLU A 266 9.99 -7.33 -7.31
C GLU A 266 11.50 -7.52 -7.15
N LYS A 267 12.25 -6.44 -6.91
CA LYS A 267 13.71 -6.43 -6.72
C LYS A 267 14.13 -6.27 -5.25
N SER A 268 13.15 -6.15 -4.35
CA SER A 268 13.38 -5.91 -2.93
C SER A 268 13.82 -7.19 -2.22
N ASP A 269 14.38 -7.02 -1.03
CA ASP A 269 14.68 -8.15 -0.15
C ASP A 269 13.40 -8.97 0.12
N LYS A 270 13.56 -10.28 0.26
CA LYS A 270 12.45 -11.20 0.53
C LYS A 270 11.68 -10.82 1.78
N LEU A 271 12.34 -10.26 2.80
CA LEU A 271 11.70 -9.80 4.03
C LEU A 271 10.68 -8.68 3.75
N ILE A 272 11.03 -7.71 2.90
CA ILE A 272 10.13 -6.61 2.50
C ILE A 272 8.92 -7.15 1.73
N ILE A 273 9.16 -8.11 0.82
CA ILE A 273 8.09 -8.75 0.05
C ILE A 273 7.16 -9.54 0.98
N GLU A 274 7.70 -10.28 1.94
CA GLU A 274 6.94 -11.04 2.94
C GLU A 274 6.09 -10.13 3.83
N GLU A 275 6.68 -9.04 4.33
CA GLU A 275 5.97 -8.01 5.10
C GLU A 275 4.79 -7.45 4.31
N PHE A 276 5.03 -6.92 3.10
CA PHE A 276 3.96 -6.36 2.27
C PHE A 276 2.85 -7.38 1.97
N VAL A 277 3.22 -8.61 1.57
CA VAL A 277 2.23 -9.64 1.20
C VAL A 277 1.39 -10.08 2.39
N ASN A 278 2.00 -10.26 3.57
CA ASN A 278 1.29 -10.64 4.78
C ASN A 278 0.30 -9.55 5.20
N HIS A 279 0.76 -8.29 5.24
CA HIS A 279 -0.05 -7.13 5.60
C HIS A 279 -1.19 -6.90 4.60
N ALA A 280 -0.88 -6.90 3.29
CA ALA A 280 -1.87 -6.79 2.24
C ALA A 280 -2.95 -7.87 2.36
N THR A 281 -2.57 -9.10 2.66
CA THR A 281 -3.49 -10.24 2.79
C THR A 281 -4.38 -10.11 4.03
N VAL A 282 -3.80 -9.80 5.18
CA VAL A 282 -4.51 -9.69 6.46
C VAL A 282 -5.47 -8.49 6.46
N LEU A 283 -5.01 -7.33 5.98
CA LEU A 283 -5.86 -6.13 5.89
C LEU A 283 -6.97 -6.29 4.84
N CYS A 284 -6.69 -6.88 3.66
CA CYS A 284 -7.75 -7.20 2.69
C CYS A 284 -8.78 -8.18 3.27
N TRP A 285 -8.32 -9.18 4.02
CA TRP A 285 -9.20 -10.15 4.68
C TRP A 285 -10.08 -9.46 5.72
N ALA A 286 -9.49 -8.67 6.63
CA ALA A 286 -10.22 -7.94 7.67
C ALA A 286 -11.23 -6.93 7.10
N TYR A 287 -10.94 -6.35 5.94
CA TYR A 287 -11.83 -5.39 5.28
C TYR A 287 -12.98 -6.05 4.51
N TYR A 288 -12.72 -7.11 3.73
CA TYR A 288 -13.72 -7.69 2.83
C TYR A 288 -14.42 -8.95 3.34
N ALA A 289 -13.83 -9.69 4.29
CA ALA A 289 -14.42 -10.91 4.80
C ALA A 289 -15.36 -10.59 5.97
N GLU A 290 -16.64 -10.36 5.71
CA GLU A 290 -17.64 -10.12 6.76
C GLU A 290 -17.70 -11.24 7.82
N SER A 291 -17.34 -12.46 7.44
CA SER A 291 -17.25 -13.63 8.32
C SER A 291 -15.92 -13.76 9.07
N SER A 292 -15.01 -12.79 8.96
CA SER A 292 -13.70 -12.85 9.64
C SER A 292 -13.85 -12.82 11.16
N GLY A 293 -14.90 -12.18 11.68
CA GLY A 293 -15.04 -11.88 13.10
C GLY A 293 -14.13 -10.74 13.59
N LEU A 294 -13.20 -10.26 12.76
CA LEU A 294 -12.26 -9.17 13.03
C LEU A 294 -12.46 -8.06 11.99
N SER A 295 -12.74 -6.83 12.46
CA SER A 295 -12.88 -5.66 11.59
C SER A 295 -11.51 -5.10 11.20
N LEU A 296 -11.45 -4.35 10.09
CA LEU A 296 -10.25 -3.62 9.69
C LEU A 296 -9.72 -2.72 10.82
N GLU A 297 -10.59 -1.95 11.47
CA GLU A 297 -10.17 -1.03 12.56
C GLU A 297 -9.56 -1.78 13.75
N PHE A 298 -10.11 -2.95 14.11
CA PHE A 298 -9.55 -3.77 15.18
C PHE A 298 -8.17 -4.30 14.81
N VAL A 299 -8.00 -4.80 13.58
CA VAL A 299 -6.70 -5.29 13.11
C VAL A 299 -5.67 -4.17 13.04
N LYS A 300 -6.08 -2.97 12.57
CA LYS A 300 -5.23 -1.78 12.54
C LYS A 300 -4.72 -1.43 13.94
N GLU A 301 -5.63 -1.32 14.91
CA GLU A 301 -5.29 -1.02 16.30
C GLU A 301 -4.30 -2.03 16.89
N GLN A 302 -4.51 -3.33 16.63
CA GLN A 302 -3.59 -4.37 17.11
C GLN A 302 -2.20 -4.34 16.44
N LEU A 303 -2.09 -3.88 15.18
CA LEU A 303 -0.79 -3.68 14.53
C LEU A 303 -0.03 -2.49 15.12
N GLU A 304 -0.75 -1.45 15.58
CA GLU A 304 -0.17 -0.27 16.22
C GLU A 304 0.25 -0.54 17.68
N GLU A 305 -0.46 -1.43 18.39
CA GLU A 305 -0.18 -1.74 19.81
C GLU A 305 1.12 -2.50 20.05
N GLY A 306 1.59 -3.31 19.09
CA GLY A 306 2.88 -3.99 19.22
C GLY A 306 3.11 -5.18 18.30
N ASP A 307 4.31 -5.73 18.42
CA ASP A 307 4.79 -6.86 17.65
C ASP A 307 4.18 -8.21 18.10
N TRP A 308 4.16 -9.21 17.23
CA TRP A 308 3.67 -10.57 17.51
C TRP A 308 4.31 -11.18 18.76
N THR A 309 5.57 -10.82 19.05
CA THR A 309 6.30 -11.27 20.25
C THR A 309 5.63 -10.84 21.56
N ALA A 310 4.86 -9.75 21.58
CA ALA A 310 4.12 -9.30 22.75
C ALA A 310 3.07 -10.33 23.20
N TYR A 311 2.51 -11.12 22.27
CA TYR A 311 1.55 -12.16 22.61
C TYR A 311 2.19 -13.43 23.19
N LEU A 312 3.51 -13.61 23.07
CA LEU A 312 4.21 -14.76 23.67
C LEU A 312 4.31 -14.64 25.19
N THR A 313 4.25 -13.43 25.74
CA THR A 313 4.43 -13.15 27.16
C THR A 313 3.10 -12.95 27.91
N LYS A 314 2.00 -12.69 27.19
CA LYS A 314 0.66 -12.53 27.78
C LYS A 314 0.14 -13.85 28.34
N LYS A 315 -0.48 -13.81 29.54
CA LYS A 315 -0.99 -15.02 30.21
C LYS A 315 -2.36 -15.41 29.68
N LYS A 316 -2.66 -16.70 29.79
CA LYS A 316 -3.95 -17.29 29.39
C LYS A 316 -5.09 -16.68 30.23
N GLY A 317 -6.03 -15.99 29.57
CA GLY A 317 -7.17 -15.31 30.20
C GLY A 317 -7.07 -13.78 30.26
N GLU A 318 -5.96 -13.18 29.84
CA GLU A 318 -5.80 -11.72 29.77
C GLU A 318 -6.38 -11.11 28.48
N LEU A 319 -6.59 -11.93 27.44
CA LEU A 319 -7.05 -11.52 26.12
C LEU A 319 -8.52 -11.87 25.90
N THR A 320 -9.25 -11.00 25.22
CA THR A 320 -10.58 -11.26 24.67
C THR A 320 -10.54 -12.35 23.59
N ASP A 321 -11.70 -12.90 23.23
CA ASP A 321 -11.79 -13.91 22.16
C ASP A 321 -11.25 -13.39 20.80
N LYS A 322 -11.47 -12.10 20.51
CA LYS A 322 -10.96 -11.46 19.29
C LYS A 322 -9.46 -11.29 19.30
N GLU A 323 -8.89 -10.86 20.42
CA GLU A 323 -7.43 -10.73 20.57
C GLU A 323 -6.74 -12.09 20.58
N ASN A 324 -7.34 -13.12 21.19
CA ASN A 324 -6.83 -14.50 21.09
C ASN A 324 -6.86 -15.02 19.65
N TYR A 325 -7.90 -14.67 18.89
CA TYR A 325 -7.97 -15.06 17.49
C TYR A 325 -6.92 -14.30 16.66
N TYR A 326 -6.80 -12.99 16.84
CA TYR A 326 -5.78 -12.19 16.17
C TYR A 326 -4.35 -12.61 16.54
N SER A 327 -4.07 -12.89 17.81
CA SER A 327 -2.72 -13.31 18.25
C SER A 327 -2.28 -14.59 17.56
N SER A 328 -3.20 -15.54 17.32
CA SER A 328 -2.90 -16.75 16.56
C SER A 328 -2.49 -16.46 15.11
N ILE A 329 -3.08 -15.43 14.50
CA ILE A 329 -2.76 -14.97 13.14
C ILE A 329 -1.44 -14.22 13.15
N SER A 330 -1.27 -13.27 14.06
CA SER A 330 -0.09 -12.43 14.23
C SER A 330 1.17 -13.27 14.47
N ILE A 331 1.12 -14.26 15.36
CA ILE A 331 2.25 -15.17 15.62
C ILE A 331 2.56 -16.03 14.38
N ALA A 332 1.54 -16.59 13.72
CA ALA A 332 1.75 -17.48 12.58
C ALA A 332 2.34 -16.77 11.35
N LEU A 333 2.00 -15.48 11.18
CA LEU A 333 2.47 -14.63 10.09
C LEU A 333 3.60 -13.68 10.48
N GLN A 334 4.02 -13.69 11.76
CA GLN A 334 5.03 -12.80 12.33
C GLN A 334 4.73 -11.33 12.05
N LEU A 335 3.49 -10.91 12.32
CA LEU A 335 3.04 -9.54 12.06
C LEU A 335 3.58 -8.58 13.13
N SER A 336 4.15 -7.48 12.67
CA SER A 336 4.54 -6.30 13.45
C SER A 336 3.92 -5.06 12.81
N SER A 337 4.01 -3.88 13.41
CA SER A 337 3.66 -2.63 12.70
C SER A 337 4.46 -2.51 11.40
N SER A 338 3.84 -2.12 10.29
CA SER A 338 4.51 -1.93 9.00
C SER A 338 4.36 -0.50 8.48
N LEU A 339 5.42 -0.01 7.83
CA LEU A 339 5.38 1.25 7.09
C LEU A 339 4.44 1.20 5.86
N PHE A 340 3.94 0.01 5.48
CA PHE A 340 2.98 -0.20 4.38
C PHE A 340 1.51 -0.11 4.81
N ASP A 341 1.22 -0.13 6.12
CA ASP A 341 -0.15 -0.30 6.62
C ASP A 341 -1.08 0.82 6.16
N GLU A 342 -0.63 2.08 6.26
CA GLU A 342 -1.45 3.24 5.87
C GLU A 342 -1.72 3.28 4.36
N GLN A 343 -0.74 2.91 3.52
CA GLN A 343 -0.91 2.88 2.06
C GLN A 343 -1.87 1.76 1.66
N ILE A 344 -1.77 0.58 2.29
CA ILE A 344 -2.69 -0.54 2.05
C ILE A 344 -4.11 -0.16 2.50
N ILE A 345 -4.27 0.41 3.70
CA ILE A 345 -5.56 0.86 4.21
C ILE A 345 -6.14 1.97 3.33
N GLY A 346 -5.31 2.89 2.86
CA GLY A 346 -5.66 3.92 1.89
C GLY A 346 -6.22 3.31 0.61
N TYR A 347 -5.54 2.31 0.04
CA TYR A 347 -6.05 1.57 -1.12
C TYR A 347 -7.41 0.90 -0.84
N LEU A 348 -7.58 0.28 0.32
CA LEU A 348 -8.84 -0.38 0.69
C LEU A 348 -9.99 0.61 0.82
N ARG A 349 -9.74 1.82 1.34
CA ARG A 349 -10.76 2.86 1.56
C ARG A 349 -11.07 3.67 0.30
N TYR A 350 -10.05 4.02 -0.48
CA TYR A 350 -10.15 4.98 -1.58
C TYR A 350 -10.02 4.36 -2.98
N GLY A 351 -9.52 3.12 -3.08
CA GLY A 351 -9.45 2.36 -4.33
C GLY A 351 -8.26 2.68 -5.24
N TYR A 352 -7.34 3.54 -4.82
CA TYR A 352 -6.09 3.85 -5.53
C TYR A 352 -4.90 3.77 -4.57
N ILE A 353 -3.69 3.58 -5.12
CA ILE A 353 -2.45 3.48 -4.37
C ILE A 353 -1.47 4.57 -4.83
N ASP A 354 -0.75 5.17 -3.89
CA ASP A 354 0.35 6.07 -4.20
C ASP A 354 1.63 5.25 -4.37
N ILE A 355 2.04 5.05 -5.62
CA ILE A 355 3.22 4.26 -5.97
C ILE A 355 4.52 4.94 -5.55
N GLU A 356 4.57 6.27 -5.53
CA GLU A 356 5.76 6.99 -5.08
C GLU A 356 5.96 6.83 -3.57
N GLU A 357 4.86 6.81 -2.81
CA GLU A 357 4.93 6.50 -1.38
C GLU A 357 5.38 5.06 -1.12
N ILE A 358 4.87 4.08 -1.87
CA ILE A 358 5.35 2.68 -1.80
C ILE A 358 6.85 2.60 -2.09
N ARG A 359 7.34 3.29 -3.13
CA ARG A 359 8.77 3.33 -3.47
C ARG A 359 9.60 3.91 -2.32
N ARG A 360 9.12 5.00 -1.70
CA ARG A 360 9.78 5.61 -0.54
C ARG A 360 9.89 4.62 0.61
N THR A 361 8.79 3.93 0.94
CA THR A 361 8.76 2.92 2.00
C THR A 361 9.70 1.75 1.70
N VAL A 362 9.71 1.23 0.47
CA VAL A 362 10.64 0.17 0.05
C VAL A 362 12.10 0.61 0.21
N THR A 363 12.41 1.86 -0.17
CA THR A 363 13.76 2.42 -0.05
C THR A 363 14.18 2.53 1.42
N GLU A 364 13.28 2.99 2.28
CA GLU A 364 13.49 3.13 3.72
C GLU A 364 13.77 1.77 4.37
N LEU A 365 12.91 0.78 4.16
CA LEU A 365 13.07 -0.58 4.68
C LEU A 365 14.34 -1.26 4.13
N SER A 366 14.65 -1.08 2.85
CA SER A 366 15.88 -1.62 2.25
C SER A 366 17.13 -1.06 2.92
N ASN A 367 17.15 0.25 3.20
CA ASN A 367 18.24 0.89 3.93
C ASN A 367 18.37 0.35 5.37
N GLU A 368 17.25 0.07 6.04
CA GLU A 368 17.26 -0.52 7.38
C GLU A 368 17.81 -1.95 7.39
N ILE A 369 17.37 -2.79 6.45
CA ILE A 369 17.87 -4.17 6.29
C ILE A 369 19.38 -4.15 6.00
N GLN A 370 19.84 -3.27 5.11
CA GLN A 370 21.27 -3.12 4.82
C GLN A 370 22.08 -2.70 6.06
N LYS A 371 21.56 -1.76 6.87
CA LYS A 371 22.17 -1.39 8.15
C LYS A 371 22.19 -2.55 9.14
N SER A 372 21.14 -3.38 9.16
CA SER A 372 21.09 -4.57 10.01
C SER A 372 22.14 -5.61 9.59
N HIS A 373 22.24 -5.93 8.30
CA HIS A 373 23.24 -6.87 7.78
C HIS A 373 24.67 -6.40 8.04
N ALA A 374 24.95 -5.10 7.88
CA ALA A 374 26.27 -4.54 8.20
C ALA A 374 26.64 -4.72 9.68
N ARG A 375 25.67 -4.52 10.59
CA ARG A 375 25.88 -4.75 12.03
C ARG A 375 26.07 -6.22 12.36
N GLU A 376 25.31 -7.11 11.73
CA GLU A 376 25.44 -8.56 11.91
C GLU A 376 26.81 -9.05 11.42
N ALA A 377 27.23 -8.61 10.23
CA ALA A 377 28.56 -8.92 9.70
C ALA A 377 29.68 -8.46 10.65
N LEU A 378 29.58 -7.23 11.19
CA LEU A 378 30.54 -6.74 12.18
C LEU A 378 30.49 -7.57 13.48
N SER A 379 29.30 -7.92 13.96
CA SER A 379 29.08 -8.78 15.12
C SER A 379 29.70 -10.17 14.93
N ASP A 380 29.63 -10.73 13.72
CA ASP A 380 30.27 -12.01 13.41
C ASP A 380 31.79 -11.94 13.51
N VAL A 381 32.41 -10.82 13.09
CA VAL A 381 33.85 -10.61 13.30
C VAL A 381 34.19 -10.56 14.80
N TRP A 382 33.36 -9.87 15.60
CA TRP A 382 33.53 -9.87 17.06
C TRP A 382 33.36 -11.27 17.67
N ASN A 383 32.44 -12.09 17.14
CA ASN A 383 32.28 -13.47 17.56
C ASN A 383 33.48 -14.35 17.19
N LEU A 384 34.12 -14.12 16.03
CA LEU A 384 35.36 -14.81 15.64
C LEU A 384 36.51 -14.49 16.61
N TYR A 385 36.58 -13.26 17.09
CA TYR A 385 37.52 -12.85 18.13
C TYR A 385 37.17 -13.46 19.51
N ALA A 386 35.92 -13.35 19.95
CA ALA A 386 35.52 -13.71 21.31
C ALA A 386 35.42 -15.23 21.57
N ASN A 387 35.07 -16.03 20.56
CA ASN A 387 34.77 -17.46 20.73
C ASN A 387 35.94 -18.41 20.41
N SER A 388 37.17 -17.91 20.34
CA SER A 388 38.34 -18.70 19.95
C SER A 388 39.60 -18.28 20.69
N PHE A 389 40.43 -19.27 21.04
CA PHE A 389 41.82 -19.07 21.49
C PHE A 389 42.84 -19.51 20.42
N LYS A 390 42.39 -19.79 19.19
CA LYS A 390 43.29 -20.12 18.08
C LYS A 390 44.07 -18.87 17.64
N ASP A 391 45.25 -19.08 17.07
CA ASP A 391 46.02 -18.01 16.43
C ASP A 391 45.44 -17.70 15.04
N ASN A 392 44.37 -16.88 15.02
CA ASN A 392 43.63 -16.48 13.82
C ASN A 392 43.64 -14.96 13.60
N GLN A 393 44.65 -14.25 14.09
CA GLN A 393 44.75 -12.78 13.96
C GLN A 393 44.59 -12.29 12.52
N ASN A 394 45.29 -12.90 11.56
CA ASN A 394 45.22 -12.50 10.14
C ASN A 394 43.79 -12.61 9.57
N GLU A 395 43.02 -13.60 10.01
CA GLU A 395 41.63 -13.80 9.59
C GLU A 395 40.70 -12.73 10.19
N ILE A 396 40.92 -12.38 11.46
CA ILE A 396 40.16 -11.33 12.16
C ILE A 396 40.44 -9.96 11.54
N VAL A 397 41.72 -9.60 11.35
CA VAL A 397 42.14 -8.34 10.72
C VAL A 397 41.55 -8.21 9.32
N LYS A 398 41.67 -9.27 8.51
CA LYS A 398 41.09 -9.31 7.17
C LYS A 398 39.58 -9.09 7.19
N SER A 399 38.86 -9.78 8.08
CA SER A 399 37.40 -9.67 8.20
C SER A 399 36.96 -8.27 8.64
N PHE A 400 37.63 -7.66 9.63
CA PHE A 400 37.35 -6.28 10.03
C PHE A 400 37.57 -5.31 8.86
N ARG A 401 38.71 -5.40 8.17
CA ARG A 401 39.00 -4.54 7.01
C ARG A 401 37.94 -4.71 5.90
N GLU A 402 37.51 -5.93 5.61
CA GLU A 402 36.48 -6.20 4.60
C GLU A 402 35.14 -5.53 4.95
N VAL A 403 34.65 -5.70 6.18
CA VAL A 403 33.39 -5.09 6.64
C VAL A 403 33.49 -3.56 6.65
N LEU A 404 34.56 -3.01 7.21
CA LEU A 404 34.77 -1.55 7.30
C LEU A 404 35.00 -0.89 5.94
N THR A 405 35.46 -1.62 4.93
CA THR A 405 35.61 -1.09 3.57
C THR A 405 34.27 -1.11 2.82
N ASN A 406 33.47 -2.17 2.99
CA ASN A 406 32.27 -2.38 2.18
C ASN A 406 31.02 -1.70 2.75
N ASP A 407 30.92 -1.56 4.08
CA ASP A 407 29.69 -1.17 4.77
C ASP A 407 29.83 0.08 5.65
N TYR A 408 30.87 0.89 5.44
CA TYR A 408 31.17 2.07 6.26
C TYR A 408 29.99 3.05 6.39
N THR A 409 29.20 3.28 5.32
CA THR A 409 28.02 4.17 5.35
C THR A 409 26.81 3.62 6.12
N LYS A 410 26.83 2.31 6.43
CA LYS A 410 25.72 1.59 7.08
C LYS A 410 25.97 1.38 8.58
N LEU A 411 27.22 1.53 9.01
CA LEU A 411 27.65 1.37 10.40
C LEU A 411 27.52 2.68 11.18
N LYS A 412 27.25 2.57 12.49
CA LYS A 412 27.27 3.74 13.37
C LYS A 412 28.72 4.13 13.65
N LEU A 413 28.97 5.43 13.83
CA LEU A 413 30.30 5.97 14.15
C LEU A 413 31.00 5.22 15.30
N TYR A 414 30.28 4.94 16.38
CA TYR A 414 30.82 4.21 17.53
C TYR A 414 31.28 2.80 17.18
N ASP A 415 30.44 2.04 16.44
CA ASP A 415 30.75 0.66 16.05
C ASP A 415 31.94 0.64 15.07
N TYR A 416 31.99 1.61 14.15
CA TYR A 416 33.10 1.78 13.21
C TYR A 416 34.41 2.10 13.95
N ALA A 417 34.38 3.06 14.88
CA ALA A 417 35.56 3.49 15.60
C ALA A 417 36.11 2.41 16.56
N ALA A 418 35.23 1.62 17.19
CA ALA A 418 35.65 0.48 18.01
C ALA A 418 36.38 -0.59 17.18
N ALA A 419 35.97 -0.80 15.93
CA ALA A 419 36.66 -1.72 15.04
C ALA A 419 38.03 -1.19 14.57
N LEU A 420 38.17 0.13 14.35
CA LEU A 420 39.48 0.76 14.07
C LEU A 420 40.45 0.62 15.26
N GLU A 421 39.95 0.82 16.48
CA GLU A 421 40.74 0.58 17.70
C GLU A 421 41.21 -0.88 17.75
N MET A 422 40.31 -1.83 17.54
CA MET A 422 40.64 -3.26 17.54
C MET A 422 41.69 -3.63 16.49
N LEU A 423 41.61 -3.08 15.27
CA LEU A 423 42.63 -3.26 14.25
C LEU A 423 44.01 -2.78 14.72
N THR A 424 44.05 -1.63 15.40
CA THR A 424 45.29 -1.09 15.98
C THR A 424 45.85 -2.00 17.07
N GLU A 425 45.00 -2.53 17.96
CA GLU A 425 45.39 -3.50 18.99
C GLU A 425 45.94 -4.81 18.39
N LEU A 426 45.46 -5.19 17.20
CA LEU A 426 45.94 -6.35 16.44
C LEU A 426 47.15 -6.02 15.53
N ASN A 427 47.85 -4.91 15.77
CA ASN A 427 49.03 -4.45 15.02
C ASN A 427 48.77 -4.19 13.52
N ASP A 428 47.54 -3.83 13.15
CA ASP A 428 47.19 -3.28 11.84
C ASP A 428 47.17 -1.74 11.87
N ASP A 429 47.35 -1.08 10.72
CA ASP A 429 47.28 0.38 10.60
C ASP A 429 46.04 0.80 9.78
N PRO A 430 44.90 1.11 10.44
CA PRO A 430 43.64 1.34 9.76
C PRO A 430 43.40 2.82 9.37
N ILE A 431 44.46 3.62 9.23
CA ILE A 431 44.35 5.04 8.83
C ILE A 431 43.59 5.20 7.51
N ASP A 432 43.80 4.29 6.54
CA ASP A 432 43.11 4.31 5.26
C ASP A 432 41.59 4.17 5.40
N LEU A 433 41.13 3.35 6.35
CA LEU A 433 39.71 3.18 6.68
C LEU A 433 39.13 4.40 7.40
N MET A 434 39.91 5.02 8.28
CA MET A 434 39.52 6.29 8.90
C MET A 434 39.32 7.39 7.84
N GLU A 435 40.27 7.54 6.92
CA GLU A 435 40.17 8.51 5.82
C GLU A 435 38.97 8.23 4.91
N LEU A 436 38.70 6.96 4.62
CA LEU A 436 37.52 6.53 3.86
C LEU A 436 36.22 7.00 4.53
N TYR A 437 36.08 6.77 5.84
CA TYR A 437 34.91 7.17 6.61
C TYR A 437 34.73 8.69 6.63
N ILE A 438 35.80 9.42 6.97
CA ILE A 438 35.80 10.88 7.04
C ILE A 438 35.40 11.51 5.70
N LYS A 439 35.95 11.00 4.59
CA LYS A 439 35.70 11.56 3.26
C LYS A 439 34.23 11.49 2.85
N ASN A 440 33.51 10.47 3.32
CA ASN A 440 32.14 10.22 2.88
C ASN A 440 31.08 10.74 3.85
N ASP A 441 31.34 10.72 5.17
CA ASP A 441 30.40 11.15 6.21
C ASP A 441 30.86 12.45 6.91
N GLN A 442 31.55 13.32 6.17
CA GLN A 442 32.09 14.57 6.68
C GLN A 442 31.00 15.50 7.26
N GLU A 443 29.86 15.64 6.58
CA GLU A 443 28.71 16.41 7.07
C GLU A 443 28.09 15.79 8.33
N LEU A 444 27.93 14.45 8.37
CA LEU A 444 27.42 13.75 9.54
C LEU A 444 28.33 13.91 10.76
N LEU A 445 29.65 13.83 10.56
CA LEU A 445 30.65 14.09 11.60
C LEU A 445 30.55 15.53 12.10
N HIS A 446 30.42 16.51 11.20
CA HIS A 446 30.20 17.90 11.56
C HIS A 446 28.90 18.09 12.36
N ASP A 447 27.82 17.39 12.02
CA ASP A 447 26.55 17.43 12.75
C ASP A 447 26.63 16.76 14.13
N ILE A 448 27.34 15.63 14.24
CA ILE A 448 27.57 14.93 15.51
C ILE A 448 28.37 15.82 16.47
N ILE A 449 29.43 16.47 15.97
CA ILE A 449 30.24 17.43 16.74
C ILE A 449 29.43 18.69 17.11
N GLN A 450 28.42 19.03 16.30
CA GLN A 450 27.55 20.19 16.53
C GLN A 450 26.46 19.98 17.58
N LYS A 451 26.03 18.75 17.82
CA LYS A 451 25.01 18.45 18.84
C LYS A 451 25.61 18.63 20.24
N GLU A 452 24.85 19.30 21.12
CA GLU A 452 25.17 19.82 22.46
C GLU A 452 25.81 18.85 23.49
N SER A 453 26.18 17.63 23.11
CA SER A 453 26.56 16.54 24.03
C SER A 453 27.83 15.77 23.65
N TRP A 454 28.45 16.06 22.51
CA TRP A 454 29.69 15.37 22.12
C TRP A 454 30.90 15.94 22.89
N THR A 455 31.48 15.11 23.75
CA THR A 455 32.82 15.32 24.33
C THR A 455 33.63 14.06 24.10
N VAL A 456 34.97 14.16 24.10
CA VAL A 456 35.86 12.98 24.02
C VAL A 456 35.44 11.93 25.07
N GLU A 457 35.11 12.38 26.28
CA GLU A 457 34.67 11.54 27.40
C GLU A 457 33.26 10.92 27.21
N ASN A 458 32.32 11.64 26.60
CA ASN A 458 30.95 11.14 26.35
C ASN A 458 30.81 10.30 25.07
N SER A 459 31.76 10.42 24.14
CA SER A 459 31.70 9.77 22.83
C SER A 459 31.83 8.25 22.89
N LYS A 460 32.43 7.73 23.97
CA LYS A 460 32.89 6.33 24.13
C LYS A 460 33.85 5.85 23.02
N ILE A 461 34.25 6.72 22.09
CA ILE A 461 35.24 6.43 21.05
C ILE A 461 36.63 6.42 21.70
N ARG A 462 37.45 5.44 21.34
CA ARG A 462 38.80 5.28 21.89
C ARG A 462 39.92 5.29 20.85
N TYR A 463 39.57 5.20 19.56
CA TYR A 463 40.55 5.28 18.47
C TYR A 463 41.15 6.70 18.37
N GLU A 464 42.35 6.89 18.93
CA GLU A 464 43.01 8.19 19.10
C GLU A 464 43.13 9.03 17.82
N PRO A 465 43.52 8.49 16.64
CA PRO A 465 43.63 9.29 15.41
C PRO A 465 42.31 9.98 15.03
N LEU A 466 41.18 9.28 15.18
CA LEU A 466 39.86 9.84 14.90
C LEU A 466 39.43 10.85 15.97
N ILE A 467 39.72 10.59 17.25
CA ILE A 467 39.48 11.55 18.33
C ILE A 467 40.23 12.86 18.06
N ASN A 468 41.51 12.77 17.70
CA ASN A 468 42.34 13.93 17.37
C ASN A 468 41.79 14.70 16.17
N TYR A 469 41.33 14.01 15.13
CA TYR A 469 40.67 14.64 13.98
C TYR A 469 39.39 15.39 14.40
N MET A 470 38.52 14.76 15.18
CA MET A 470 37.28 15.39 15.67
C MET A 470 37.57 16.56 16.62
N ALA A 471 38.59 16.45 17.48
CA ALA A 471 39.03 17.53 18.37
C ALA A 471 39.67 18.71 17.61
N GLN A 472 40.33 18.47 16.47
CA GLN A 472 40.80 19.55 15.59
C GLN A 472 39.62 20.32 14.98
N ILE A 473 38.56 19.62 14.56
CA ILE A 473 37.32 20.26 14.09
C ILE A 473 36.69 21.10 15.23
N GLN A 474 36.64 20.58 16.45
CA GLN A 474 36.11 21.32 17.60
C GLN A 474 36.98 22.53 18.01
N SER A 475 38.30 22.37 18.14
CA SER A 475 39.21 23.46 18.55
C SER A 475 39.31 24.58 17.51
N SER A 476 39.12 24.26 16.22
CA SER A 476 38.95 25.28 15.18
C SER A 476 37.72 26.17 15.39
N ARG A 477 36.71 25.71 16.16
CA ARG A 477 35.56 26.53 16.63
C ARG A 477 35.81 27.27 17.93
N GLU A 478 36.53 26.71 18.90
CA GLU A 478 36.78 27.37 20.20
C GLU A 478 37.65 28.63 20.05
N ASN A 479 38.51 28.68 19.03
CA ASN A 479 39.27 29.89 18.66
C ASN A 479 38.41 31.01 18.03
N ALA A 480 37.08 30.85 17.96
CA ALA A 480 36.13 31.84 17.43
C ALA A 480 35.29 32.54 18.52
N TRP A 481 35.72 32.50 19.80
CA TRP A 481 35.09 33.23 20.90
C TRP A 481 35.38 34.74 20.84
N ASP A 482 34.86 35.38 19.80
CA ASP A 482 34.81 36.81 19.67
C ASP A 482 33.37 37.24 19.32
N ILE A 483 32.99 38.44 19.77
CA ILE A 483 31.62 38.95 19.60
C ILE A 483 31.23 38.96 18.11
N ASN A 484 32.17 39.22 17.20
CA ASN A 484 31.89 39.34 15.77
C ASN A 484 31.53 37.98 15.14
N THR A 485 32.34 36.95 15.41
CA THR A 485 32.14 35.63 14.84
C THR A 485 30.94 34.92 15.45
N LEU A 486 30.74 35.04 16.76
CA LEU A 486 29.58 34.44 17.43
C LEU A 486 28.26 35.09 16.99
N SER A 487 28.20 36.42 16.89
CA SER A 487 26.99 37.11 16.46
C SER A 487 26.63 36.84 14.99
N ALA A 488 27.62 36.67 14.09
CA ALA A 488 27.39 36.21 12.72
C ALA A 488 26.78 34.81 12.70
N ARG A 489 27.43 33.84 13.39
CA ARG A 489 27.00 32.45 13.40
C ARG A 489 25.58 32.28 13.95
N ILE A 490 25.27 32.98 15.05
CA ILE A 490 23.94 32.94 15.66
C ILE A 490 22.90 33.52 14.69
N ALA A 491 23.22 34.61 14.00
CA ALA A 491 22.32 35.19 13.00
C ALA A 491 22.13 34.30 11.76
N ASP A 492 23.17 33.55 11.33
CA ASP A 492 23.10 32.65 10.17
C ASP A 492 22.32 31.37 10.47
N ASN A 493 22.67 30.70 11.56
CA ASN A 493 22.26 29.31 11.79
C ASN A 493 21.24 29.15 12.93
N HIS A 494 20.93 30.23 13.67
CA HIS A 494 20.05 30.19 14.84
C HIS A 494 20.46 29.10 15.86
N ALA A 495 21.76 28.83 15.96
CA ALA A 495 22.34 27.77 16.79
C ALA A 495 23.50 28.31 17.64
N TRP A 496 23.55 27.88 18.90
CA TRP A 496 24.56 28.22 19.90
C TRP A 496 24.69 27.09 20.93
N ASN A 497 25.82 27.02 21.64
CA ASN A 497 26.02 26.10 22.77
C ASN A 497 26.04 26.85 24.12
N PRO A 498 26.01 26.15 25.28
CA PRO A 498 26.05 26.79 26.59
C PRO A 498 27.30 27.68 26.80
N GLU A 499 28.45 27.28 26.27
CA GLU A 499 29.70 28.05 26.38
C GLU A 499 29.65 29.39 25.63
N ASP A 500 29.02 29.44 24.44
CA ASP A 500 28.80 30.66 23.69
C ASP A 500 27.96 31.66 24.49
N ILE A 501 26.97 31.15 25.20
CA ILE A 501 26.04 31.92 26.02
C ILE A 501 26.73 32.38 27.30
N ASP A 502 27.60 31.56 27.88
CA ASP A 502 28.39 31.92 29.04
C ASP A 502 29.39 33.02 28.70
N TYR A 503 30.06 32.90 27.55
CA TYR A 503 30.91 33.96 27.02
C TYR A 503 30.10 35.24 26.75
N LEU A 504 29.07 35.20 25.89
CA LEU A 504 28.29 36.39 25.51
C LEU A 504 27.59 37.05 26.70
N SER A 505 27.15 36.27 27.70
CA SER A 505 26.54 36.81 28.93
C SER A 505 27.56 37.40 29.91
N SER A 506 28.83 37.00 29.80
CA SER A 506 29.94 37.62 30.52
C SER A 506 30.40 38.94 29.90
N VAL A 507 30.16 39.15 28.60
CA VAL A 507 30.50 40.39 27.88
C VAL A 507 29.75 41.58 28.48
N SER A 508 30.52 42.60 28.86
CA SER A 508 30.02 43.84 29.44
C SER A 508 29.42 44.78 28.39
N VAL A 509 28.63 45.75 28.86
CA VAL A 509 28.08 46.81 28.00
C VAL A 509 29.19 47.58 27.27
N ASP A 510 30.31 47.85 27.94
CA ASP A 510 31.42 48.61 27.35
C ASP A 510 32.17 47.83 26.27
N GLU A 511 32.29 46.51 26.42
CA GLU A 511 32.86 45.63 25.40
C GLU A 511 31.97 45.55 24.16
N PHE A 512 30.65 45.47 24.33
CA PHE A 512 29.72 45.58 23.20
C PHE A 512 29.80 46.95 22.52
N VAL A 513 29.94 48.05 23.27
CA VAL A 513 30.16 49.39 22.71
C VAL A 513 31.46 49.44 21.90
N ALA A 514 32.55 48.90 22.46
CA ALA A 514 33.85 48.86 21.80
C ALA A 514 33.79 48.06 20.49
N TRP A 515 33.16 46.88 20.51
CA TRP A 515 32.95 46.05 19.34
C TRP A 515 32.09 46.74 18.28
N ILE A 516 30.96 47.36 18.65
CA ILE A 516 30.13 48.09 17.67
C ILE A 516 30.93 49.23 17.00
N LYS A 517 31.81 49.91 17.75
CA LYS A 517 32.65 51.00 17.21
C LYS A 517 33.75 50.54 16.27
N THR A 518 34.11 49.25 16.23
CA THR A 518 35.07 48.74 15.24
C THR A 518 34.48 48.65 13.82
N ASN A 519 33.19 48.93 13.65
CA ASN A 519 32.43 48.80 12.41
C ASN A 519 32.53 47.39 11.80
N PRO A 520 32.05 46.36 12.52
CA PRO A 520 31.99 45.02 11.96
C PRO A 520 31.10 44.98 10.72
N ASP A 521 31.45 44.10 9.79
CA ASP A 521 30.65 43.76 8.63
C ASP A 521 29.24 43.32 9.06
N ASP A 522 28.23 43.76 8.32
CA ASP A 522 26.83 43.37 8.54
C ASP A 522 26.32 43.49 10.00
N LEU A 523 26.79 44.54 10.69
CA LEU A 523 26.40 44.85 12.07
C LEU A 523 24.88 44.82 12.32
N PRO A 524 24.00 45.35 11.44
CA PRO A 524 22.56 45.32 11.69
C PRO A 524 21.98 43.91 11.83
N ARG A 525 22.47 42.95 11.02
CA ARG A 525 22.03 41.55 11.06
C ARG A 525 22.51 40.87 12.35
N LYS A 526 23.80 40.98 12.64
CA LYS A 526 24.45 40.46 13.86
C LYS A 526 23.75 40.93 15.14
N LEU A 527 23.28 42.18 15.15
CA LEU A 527 22.54 42.73 16.29
C LEU A 527 21.08 42.25 16.33
N LYS A 528 20.32 42.33 15.22
CA LYS A 528 18.88 42.05 15.23
C LYS A 528 18.53 40.57 15.27
N GLU A 529 19.12 39.82 14.35
CA GLU A 529 18.84 38.40 14.14
C GLU A 529 19.69 37.55 15.10
N GLY A 530 20.87 38.05 15.45
CA GLY A 530 21.76 37.44 16.43
C GLY A 530 21.47 37.84 17.88
N LEU A 531 22.09 38.90 18.37
CA LEU A 531 22.20 39.15 19.81
C LEU A 531 20.92 39.67 20.49
N LEU A 532 20.08 40.45 19.80
CA LEU A 532 18.83 40.97 20.34
C LEU A 532 17.69 39.95 20.30
N SER A 533 17.78 38.92 19.46
CA SER A 533 16.76 37.88 19.33
C SER A 533 16.64 37.03 20.61
N PHE A 534 17.71 36.92 21.41
CA PHE A 534 17.70 36.27 22.73
C PHE A 534 16.63 36.81 23.69
N GLY A 535 16.28 38.10 23.59
CA GLY A 535 15.22 38.71 24.40
C GLY A 535 13.82 38.22 24.06
N GLN A 536 13.63 37.61 22.88
CA GLN A 536 12.33 37.12 22.39
C GLN A 536 12.15 35.61 22.65
N ILE A 537 13.19 34.90 23.06
CA ILE A 537 13.14 33.46 23.31
C ILE A 537 12.36 33.18 24.61
N ALA A 538 11.22 32.48 24.49
CA ALA A 538 10.40 32.07 25.63
C ALA A 538 10.81 30.68 26.14
N GLY A 539 11.14 30.55 27.43
CA GLY A 539 11.50 29.27 28.05
C GLY A 539 11.62 29.35 29.58
N LYS A 540 11.38 28.23 30.28
CA LYS A 540 11.43 28.08 31.76
C LYS A 540 12.77 27.50 32.27
N ASP A 541 13.84 27.61 31.49
CA ASP A 541 15.11 26.96 31.81
C ASP A 541 16.13 27.91 32.48
N SER A 542 17.12 27.32 33.15
CA SER A 542 18.20 28.01 33.87
C SER A 542 19.01 29.00 33.00
N SER A 543 19.01 28.82 31.68
CA SER A 543 19.69 29.68 30.72
C SER A 543 18.94 30.97 30.36
N LYS A 544 17.65 31.10 30.73
CA LYS A 544 16.84 32.30 30.40
C LYS A 544 17.43 33.59 30.98
N ALA A 545 17.96 33.52 32.20
CA ALA A 545 18.63 34.65 32.84
C ALA A 545 19.87 35.12 32.05
N LYS A 546 20.61 34.19 31.42
CA LYS A 546 21.78 34.51 30.60
C LYS A 546 21.37 35.14 29.27
N TYR A 547 20.33 34.61 28.61
CA TYR A 547 19.75 35.20 27.39
C TYR A 547 19.26 36.63 27.60
N ASP A 548 18.52 36.86 28.68
CA ASP A 548 18.00 38.19 29.01
C ASP A 548 19.15 39.16 29.33
N ARG A 549 20.22 38.68 29.97
CA ARG A 549 21.43 39.47 30.24
C ARG A 549 22.15 39.88 28.95
N ILE A 550 22.31 38.98 27.98
CA ILE A 550 22.91 39.28 26.67
C ILE A 550 22.09 40.39 25.98
N ALA A 551 20.79 40.17 25.81
CA ALA A 551 19.91 41.12 25.14
C ALA A 551 19.87 42.49 25.85
N THR A 552 19.87 42.49 27.19
CA THR A 552 19.90 43.71 28.01
C THR A 552 21.22 44.46 27.83
N ASN A 553 22.36 43.78 27.90
CA ASN A 553 23.67 44.41 27.74
C ASN A 553 23.83 45.03 26.35
N VAL A 554 23.39 44.33 25.31
CA VAL A 554 23.43 44.81 23.91
C VAL A 554 22.50 46.01 23.72
N LYS A 555 21.28 45.96 24.28
CA LYS A 555 20.36 47.10 24.26
C LYS A 555 20.94 48.31 24.98
N SER A 556 21.55 48.12 26.14
CA SER A 556 22.23 49.18 26.90
C SER A 556 23.43 49.75 26.14
N ALA A 557 24.19 48.93 25.41
CA ALA A 557 25.28 49.38 24.56
C ALA A 557 24.77 50.28 23.42
N ILE A 558 23.66 49.90 22.78
CA ILE A 558 23.01 50.72 21.74
C ILE A 558 22.48 52.03 22.33
N ILE A 559 21.87 52.01 23.52
CA ILE A 559 21.41 53.23 24.21
C ILE A 559 22.58 54.17 24.53
N LYS A 560 23.70 53.62 25.01
CA LYS A 560 24.92 54.38 25.30
C LYS A 560 25.49 55.02 24.03
N LEU A 561 25.54 54.28 22.92
CA LEU A 561 25.96 54.83 21.62
C LEU A 561 24.99 55.89 21.09
N ALA A 562 23.70 55.73 21.34
CA ALA A 562 22.64 56.64 20.92
C ALA A 562 22.72 58.01 21.61
N SER A 563 23.26 58.09 22.83
CA SER A 563 23.46 59.37 23.52
C SER A 563 24.73 60.12 23.08
N GLU A 564 25.65 59.46 22.38
CA GLU A 564 26.91 60.06 21.92
C GLU A 564 26.74 60.99 20.69
N SER A 565 25.72 60.77 19.85
CA SER A 565 25.46 61.62 18.69
C SER A 565 24.04 61.51 18.14
N TYR A 566 23.57 62.59 17.48
CA TYR A 566 22.28 62.61 16.79
C TYR A 566 22.10 61.46 15.79
N ILE A 567 23.13 61.15 15.00
CA ILE A 567 23.05 60.10 13.98
C ILE A 567 22.91 58.70 14.62
N ASN A 568 23.59 58.45 15.75
CA ASN A 568 23.45 57.18 16.47
C ASN A 568 22.09 57.08 17.16
N ASN A 569 21.55 58.19 17.68
CA ASN A 569 20.19 58.26 18.20
C ASN A 569 19.16 57.87 17.13
N HIS A 570 19.28 58.45 15.93
CA HIS A 570 18.42 58.10 14.81
C HIS A 570 18.56 56.64 14.38
N ARG A 571 19.79 56.10 14.32
CA ARG A 571 20.04 54.67 14.01
C ARG A 571 19.42 53.73 15.06
N ALA A 572 19.54 54.05 16.35
CA ALA A 572 18.95 53.25 17.44
C ALA A 572 17.43 53.13 17.31
N GLN A 573 16.77 54.26 17.02
CA GLN A 573 15.32 54.30 16.86
C GLN A 573 14.85 53.60 15.57
N ILE A 574 15.45 53.93 14.42
CA ILE A 574 14.96 53.47 13.12
C ILE A 574 15.37 52.03 12.83
N LEU A 575 16.63 51.67 13.13
CA LEU A 575 17.11 50.33 12.83
C LEU A 575 16.69 49.36 13.93
N TYR A 576 16.94 49.66 15.20
CA TYR A 576 16.79 48.67 16.28
C TYR A 576 15.51 48.83 17.11
N ASN A 577 14.68 49.84 16.83
CA ASN A 577 13.46 50.16 17.60
C ASN A 577 13.74 50.37 19.12
N ILE A 578 14.89 50.97 19.44
CA ILE A 578 15.32 51.26 20.81
C ILE A 578 15.25 52.78 21.03
N ILE A 579 14.47 53.19 22.03
CA ILE A 579 14.28 54.61 22.39
C ILE A 579 15.05 54.89 23.70
N PRO A 580 16.10 55.73 23.68
CA PRO A 580 16.77 56.19 24.90
C PRO A 580 15.84 57.06 25.76
N GLU A 581 15.88 56.92 27.08
CA GLU A 581 14.99 57.64 28.03
C GLU A 581 15.28 59.14 28.19
N GLN A 582 16.30 59.69 27.51
CA GLN A 582 16.62 61.11 27.53
C GLN A 582 16.48 61.72 26.13
N GLU A 583 15.54 62.66 25.98
CA GLU A 583 15.55 63.63 24.88
C GLU A 583 16.86 64.43 24.97
N THR A 584 17.89 63.98 24.27
CA THR A 584 19.06 64.80 24.02
C THR A 584 18.67 65.83 22.96
N GLU A 585 18.62 67.09 23.36
CA GLU A 585 18.44 68.26 22.48
C GLU A 585 19.57 68.34 21.45
N PHE A 586 19.50 67.51 20.42
CA PHE A 586 20.26 67.70 19.20
C PHE A 586 19.30 68.33 18.19
N GLY A 587 19.35 69.67 18.10
CA GLY A 587 18.46 70.49 17.30
C GLY A 587 18.30 69.97 15.86
N ARG A 588 17.04 69.75 15.44
CA ARG A 588 16.71 69.36 14.07
C ARG A 588 16.91 70.55 13.10
N PRO A 589 17.64 70.40 11.98
CA PRO A 589 17.47 71.30 10.84
C PRO A 589 16.11 71.02 10.19
N SER A 590 15.33 72.07 9.99
CA SER A 590 14.01 72.01 9.38
C SER A 590 14.09 71.68 7.89
N LEU A 591 13.45 70.60 7.45
CA LEU A 591 13.05 70.42 6.06
C LEU A 591 11.56 70.09 5.99
N ARG A 592 10.83 71.08 5.45
CA ARG A 592 9.38 71.10 5.27
C ARG A 592 8.90 69.97 4.36
N SER A 593 7.79 69.41 4.80
CA SER A 593 6.88 68.51 4.09
C SER A 593 6.51 69.00 2.68
N GLY A 594 6.80 68.17 1.67
CA GLY A 594 6.08 68.15 0.41
C GLY A 594 5.17 66.93 0.39
N ARG A 595 3.92 67.07 0.86
CA ARG A 595 2.85 66.13 0.52
C ARG A 595 2.59 66.24 -0.98
N ARG A 596 2.75 65.14 -1.71
CA ARG A 596 2.00 64.90 -2.95
C ARG A 596 1.05 63.75 -2.66
N ASP A 597 -0.22 64.11 -2.58
CA ASP A 597 -1.33 63.19 -2.74
C ASP A 597 -1.27 62.60 -4.15
N PHE A 598 -1.43 61.28 -4.28
CA PHE A 598 -1.95 60.67 -5.50
C PHE A 598 -2.88 59.51 -5.13
N GLN A 599 -3.99 59.51 -5.87
CA GLN A 599 -5.11 58.58 -5.90
C GLN A 599 -4.72 57.14 -6.23
#